data_AF-A0A221W8G5-F1
#
_entry.id   AF-A0A221W8G5-F1
#
_cell.length_a   1.000
_cell.length_b   1.000
_cell.length_c   1.000
_cell.angle_alpha   90.00
_cell.angle_beta   90.00
_cell.angle_gamma   90.00
#
_symmetry.space_group_name_H-M   'P 1'
#
loop_
_entity.id
_entity.type
_entity.pdbx_description
1 polymer ?
#
loop_
_entity_poly.entity_id
_entity_poly.type
_entity_poly.pdbx_seq_one_letter_code
_entity_poly.pdbx_strand_id
1 'polypeptide(L)'
;MRDFGSETVRSGGPLVVEHGPPGGPAVLVLDPAGEANHGGLPGTWRSLAERVRVMWCRLPATEAGVESNAELLDELAEYGMPAYLVASGTATQDALLLGAVKWRLVRAVLLIEPDQEDSELDSPVPEGATDRLVRELAARGVPTRIIRRDPVHSGDAVGAPLPLGHPEVVDQIITTMAELESAASELGGPGTRPSLTPQDWTRMRTGLADELRRVRRRRR
;
A
#
# COMPACT_ATOMS: atom_id res chain seq x y z
N MET A 1 7.20 41.60 19.59
CA MET A 1 6.36 40.39 19.40
C MET A 1 6.59 39.96 17.97
N ARG A 2 7.36 38.87 17.75
CA ARG A 2 7.67 38.37 16.40
C ARG A 2 6.52 37.48 15.96
N ASP A 3 5.90 37.83 14.85
CA ASP A 3 4.94 37.00 14.13
C ASP A 3 5.68 35.77 13.61
N PHE A 4 5.36 34.59 14.14
CA PHE A 4 5.68 33.34 13.48
C PHE A 4 4.59 33.16 12.44
N GLY A 5 4.85 33.67 11.23
CA GLY A 5 4.06 33.29 10.06
C GLY A 5 4.01 31.78 10.04
N SER A 6 2.82 31.22 10.26
CA SER A 6 2.55 29.80 10.18
C SER A 6 3.02 29.35 8.81
N GLU A 7 4.15 28.65 8.80
CA GLU A 7 4.74 28.02 7.64
C GLU A 7 3.63 27.15 7.04
N THR A 8 3.09 27.59 5.90
CA THR A 8 2.12 26.81 5.14
C THR A 8 2.79 25.51 4.78
N VAL A 9 2.46 24.45 5.51
CA VAL A 9 2.85 23.07 5.21
C VAL A 9 2.60 22.85 3.73
N ARG A 10 3.62 22.37 3.01
CA ARG A 10 3.70 22.37 1.55
C ARG A 10 2.69 21.40 0.93
N SER A 11 1.43 21.80 0.86
CA SER A 11 0.34 21.12 0.13
C SER A 11 0.42 21.43 -1.37
N GLY A 12 1.47 20.95 -2.04
CA GLY A 12 1.75 21.33 -3.44
C GLY A 12 1.31 20.34 -4.52
N GLY A 13 0.88 19.11 -4.17
CA GLY A 13 0.57 18.08 -5.16
C GLY A 13 -0.82 17.46 -5.00
N PRO A 14 -1.31 16.74 -6.02
CA PRO A 14 -2.66 16.16 -5.99
C PRO A 14 -2.78 15.12 -4.88
N LEU A 15 -3.95 15.09 -4.24
CA LEU A 15 -4.29 14.19 -3.14
C LEU A 15 -4.24 12.71 -3.57
N VAL A 16 -4.62 12.47 -4.82
CA VAL A 16 -4.54 11.17 -5.48
C VAL A 16 -3.65 11.31 -6.72
N VAL A 17 -2.64 10.45 -6.84
CA VAL A 17 -1.83 10.31 -8.05
C VAL A 17 -2.16 8.98 -8.71
N GLU A 18 -2.48 9.00 -10.00
CA GLU A 18 -2.78 7.79 -10.76
C GLU A 18 -1.70 7.50 -11.82
N HIS A 19 -1.28 6.23 -11.94
CA HIS A 19 -0.46 5.75 -13.03
C HIS A 19 -0.84 4.34 -13.48
N GLY A 20 -0.57 4.02 -14.74
CA GLY A 20 -0.62 2.66 -15.28
C GLY A 20 -1.76 2.39 -16.26
N PRO A 21 -1.81 1.18 -16.84
CA PRO A 21 -2.75 0.86 -17.90
C PRO A 21 -4.19 0.72 -17.39
N PRO A 22 -5.20 1.17 -18.16
CA PRO A 22 -6.59 0.88 -17.84
C PRO A 22 -6.87 -0.63 -17.96
N GLY A 23 -7.68 -1.18 -17.06
CA GLY A 23 -8.12 -2.58 -17.09
C GLY A 23 -7.07 -3.63 -16.66
N GLY A 24 -5.89 -3.22 -16.20
CA GLY A 24 -4.93 -4.09 -15.51
C GLY A 24 -5.24 -4.24 -14.01
N PRO A 25 -4.63 -5.20 -13.29
CA PRO A 25 -4.75 -5.27 -11.83
C PRO A 25 -4.48 -3.91 -11.18
N ALA A 26 -5.19 -3.62 -10.09
CA ALA A 26 -5.12 -2.32 -9.45
C ALA A 26 -4.53 -2.40 -8.04
N VAL A 27 -3.84 -1.35 -7.62
CA VAL A 27 -3.32 -1.14 -6.27
C VAL A 27 -3.77 0.24 -5.80
N LEU A 28 -4.47 0.29 -4.67
CA LEU A 28 -4.76 1.52 -3.94
C LEU A 28 -3.78 1.61 -2.77
N VAL A 29 -2.95 2.65 -2.76
CA VAL A 29 -1.95 2.91 -1.73
C VAL A 29 -2.47 4.02 -0.81
N LEU A 30 -2.55 3.76 0.48
CA LEU A 30 -2.85 4.74 1.52
C LEU A 30 -1.53 5.14 2.19
N ASP A 31 -0.99 6.29 1.78
CA ASP A 31 0.32 6.78 2.20
C ASP A 31 0.18 7.89 3.26
N PRO A 32 0.44 7.60 4.55
CA PRO A 32 0.43 8.61 5.61
C PRO A 32 1.63 9.54 5.58
N ALA A 33 2.70 9.21 4.84
CA ALA A 33 3.87 10.07 4.74
C ALA A 33 3.70 11.19 3.72
N GLY A 34 2.70 11.09 2.81
CA GLY A 34 2.13 12.18 2.01
C GLY A 34 3.05 12.97 1.06
N GLU A 35 4.38 12.82 1.13
CA GLU A 35 5.32 13.74 0.50
C GLU A 35 6.27 13.02 -0.48
N ALA A 36 5.78 12.79 -1.69
CA ALA A 36 6.69 12.81 -2.84
C ALA A 36 6.98 14.28 -3.18
N ASN A 37 8.23 14.72 -3.03
CA ASN A 37 8.71 16.09 -3.31
C ASN A 37 8.34 16.65 -4.71
N HIS A 38 7.81 15.84 -5.62
CA HIS A 38 7.57 16.17 -7.03
C HIS A 38 6.13 15.94 -7.51
N GLY A 39 5.18 15.70 -6.60
CA GLY A 39 3.76 15.61 -6.96
C GLY A 39 3.34 14.36 -7.74
N GLY A 40 4.26 13.46 -8.07
CA GLY A 40 3.99 12.20 -8.78
C GLY A 40 4.39 10.95 -7.99
N LEU A 41 4.19 9.78 -8.60
CA LEU A 41 4.54 8.48 -8.01
C LEU A 41 6.06 8.37 -7.72
N PRO A 42 6.47 7.77 -6.59
CA PRO A 42 7.89 7.49 -6.35
C PRO A 42 8.51 6.68 -7.51
N GLY A 43 9.73 7.03 -7.91
CA GLY A 43 10.39 6.41 -9.08
C GLY A 43 10.49 4.88 -9.01
N THR A 44 10.55 4.33 -7.80
CA THR A 44 10.60 2.89 -7.50
C THR A 44 9.34 2.13 -7.88
N TRP A 45 8.19 2.80 -7.94
CA TRP A 45 6.91 2.21 -8.33
C TRP A 45 6.67 2.19 -9.84
N ARG A 46 7.51 2.88 -10.64
CA ARG A 46 7.31 2.98 -12.10
C ARG A 46 7.25 1.61 -12.78
N SER A 47 8.15 0.69 -12.41
CA SER A 47 8.18 -0.67 -12.96
C SER A 47 6.87 -1.44 -12.70
N LEU A 48 6.25 -1.22 -11.54
CA LEU A 48 4.95 -1.78 -11.20
C LEU A 48 3.83 -1.11 -12.02
N ALA A 49 3.86 0.23 -12.08
CA ALA A 49 2.89 1.03 -12.79
C ALA A 49 2.86 0.78 -14.31
N GLU A 50 3.90 0.20 -14.92
CA GLU A 50 3.86 -0.25 -16.32
C GLU A 50 2.78 -1.29 -16.61
N ARG A 51 2.34 -2.05 -15.59
CA ARG A 51 1.47 -3.23 -15.73
C ARG A 51 0.27 -3.21 -14.80
N VAL A 52 0.35 -2.43 -13.73
CA VAL A 52 -0.65 -2.34 -12.67
C VAL A 52 -1.12 -0.90 -12.58
N ARG A 53 -2.43 -0.70 -12.47
CA ARG A 53 -2.98 0.63 -12.18
C ARG A 53 -2.71 0.95 -10.71
N VAL A 54 -1.98 2.02 -10.44
CA VAL A 54 -1.65 2.46 -9.09
C VAL A 54 -2.40 3.76 -8.82
N MET A 55 -3.22 3.75 -7.77
CA MET A 55 -3.83 4.93 -7.17
C MET A 55 -3.12 5.21 -5.86
N TRP A 56 -2.39 6.32 -5.79
CA TRP A 56 -1.62 6.73 -4.62
C TRP A 56 -2.37 7.83 -3.87
N CYS A 57 -2.99 7.48 -2.76
CA CYS A 57 -3.70 8.40 -1.87
C CYS A 57 -2.78 8.91 -0.78
N ARG A 58 -2.63 10.23 -0.69
CA ARG A 58 -1.88 10.89 0.37
C ARG A 58 -2.82 11.15 1.54
N LEU A 59 -2.43 10.76 2.74
CA LEU A 59 -3.23 11.01 3.93
C LEU A 59 -2.71 12.21 4.73
N PRO A 60 -3.61 12.98 5.38
CA PRO A 60 -5.06 12.88 5.27
C PRO A 60 -5.55 13.38 3.91
N ALA A 61 -6.33 12.58 3.18
CA ALA A 61 -6.75 12.94 1.83
C ALA A 61 -7.82 14.05 1.83
N THR A 62 -8.66 14.15 2.87
CA THR A 62 -9.62 15.24 3.15
C THR A 62 -10.20 15.05 4.58
N GLU A 63 -11.06 15.96 5.06
CA GLU A 63 -11.93 15.71 6.23
C GLU A 63 -12.95 14.56 6.01
N ALA A 64 -13.20 14.13 4.77
CA ALA A 64 -14.15 13.06 4.42
C ALA A 64 -13.54 11.64 4.50
N GLY A 65 -12.23 11.50 4.76
CA GLY A 65 -11.59 10.23 5.14
C GLY A 65 -11.90 9.01 4.26
N VAL A 66 -12.23 7.89 4.91
CA VAL A 66 -12.50 6.57 4.30
C VAL A 66 -13.57 6.61 3.21
N GLU A 67 -14.55 7.52 3.27
CA GLU A 67 -15.61 7.64 2.26
C GLU A 67 -15.04 8.02 0.89
N SER A 68 -14.08 8.96 0.85
CA SER A 68 -13.38 9.31 -0.38
C SER A 68 -12.54 8.15 -0.93
N ASN A 69 -11.91 7.35 -0.06
CA ASN A 69 -11.17 6.16 -0.50
C ASN A 69 -12.10 5.04 -1.01
N ALA A 70 -13.32 4.95 -0.47
CA ALA A 70 -14.34 4.01 -0.93
C ALA A 70 -14.85 4.37 -2.33
N GLU A 71 -15.00 5.65 -2.65
CA GLU A 71 -15.32 6.12 -4.01
C GLU A 71 -14.23 5.74 -5.01
N LEU A 72 -12.95 5.84 -4.65
CA LEU A 72 -11.84 5.42 -5.52
C LEU A 72 -11.86 3.91 -5.79
N LEU A 73 -12.24 3.09 -4.80
CA LEU A 73 -12.47 1.66 -5.03
C LEU A 73 -13.65 1.39 -5.96
N ASP A 74 -14.73 2.18 -5.84
CA ASP A 74 -15.87 2.07 -6.75
C ASP A 74 -15.46 2.45 -8.18
N GLU A 75 -14.64 3.49 -8.37
CA GLU A 75 -14.07 3.84 -9.67
C GLU A 75 -13.24 2.69 -10.26
N LEU A 76 -12.36 2.07 -9.47
CA LEU A 76 -11.60 0.89 -9.91
C LEU A 76 -12.52 -0.30 -10.25
N ALA A 77 -13.63 -0.44 -9.55
CA ALA A 77 -14.61 -1.48 -9.78
C ALA A 77 -15.42 -1.30 -11.06
N GLU A 78 -15.62 -0.06 -11.54
CA GLU A 78 -16.23 0.21 -12.86
C GLU A 78 -15.42 -0.43 -14.00
N TYR A 79 -14.11 -0.58 -13.81
CA TYR A 79 -13.23 -1.29 -14.74
C TYR A 79 -13.20 -2.81 -14.51
N GLY A 80 -14.02 -3.33 -13.58
CA GLY A 80 -14.14 -4.75 -13.26
C GLY A 80 -12.99 -5.32 -12.41
N MET A 81 -12.22 -4.46 -11.73
CA MET A 81 -10.93 -4.83 -11.14
C MET A 81 -10.93 -4.80 -9.61
N PRO A 82 -10.86 -5.97 -8.93
CA PRO A 82 -10.55 -5.99 -7.52
C PRO A 82 -9.12 -5.51 -7.27
N ALA A 83 -8.95 -4.59 -6.33
CA ALA A 83 -7.70 -3.91 -6.03
C ALA A 83 -6.97 -4.53 -4.84
N TYR A 84 -5.64 -4.45 -4.85
CA TYR A 84 -4.86 -4.59 -3.62
C TYR A 84 -4.93 -3.29 -2.82
N LEU A 85 -5.18 -3.39 -1.52
CA LEU A 85 -5.00 -2.27 -0.60
C LEU A 85 -3.61 -2.34 0.00
N VAL A 86 -2.85 -1.26 -0.05
CA VAL A 86 -1.53 -1.14 0.56
C VAL A 86 -1.55 0.03 1.52
N ALA A 87 -1.16 -0.19 2.78
CA ALA A 87 -1.06 0.87 3.77
C ALA A 87 0.13 0.66 4.69
N SER A 88 0.63 1.72 5.30
CA SER A 88 1.67 1.65 6.33
C SER A 88 1.31 2.43 7.58
N GLY A 89 1.92 2.10 8.73
CA GLY A 89 1.78 2.87 9.97
C GLY A 89 0.32 3.17 10.33
N THR A 90 0.02 4.43 10.60
CA THR A 90 -1.31 4.94 10.99
C THR A 90 -2.41 4.69 9.95
N ALA A 91 -2.07 4.50 8.68
CA ALA A 91 -3.05 4.23 7.61
C ALA A 91 -3.59 2.79 7.60
N THR A 92 -2.99 1.91 8.41
CA THR A 92 -3.32 0.47 8.47
C THR A 92 -4.79 0.23 8.81
N GLN A 93 -5.32 0.98 9.77
CA GLN A 93 -6.69 0.82 10.21
C GLN A 93 -7.70 1.21 9.13
N ASP A 94 -7.44 2.32 8.43
CA ASP A 94 -8.28 2.77 7.32
C ASP A 94 -8.33 1.71 6.21
N ALA A 95 -7.19 1.09 5.88
CA ALA A 95 -7.16 0.00 4.89
C ALA A 95 -7.96 -1.23 5.34
N LEU A 96 -7.89 -1.60 6.63
CA LEU A 96 -8.64 -2.72 7.18
C LEU A 96 -10.16 -2.45 7.19
N LEU A 97 -10.57 -1.26 7.63
CA LEU A 97 -11.97 -0.83 7.63
C LEU A 97 -12.52 -0.76 6.21
N LEU A 98 -11.79 -0.12 5.29
CA LEU A 98 -12.15 -0.03 3.89
C LEU A 98 -12.27 -1.43 3.27
N GLY A 99 -11.32 -2.31 3.56
CA GLY A 99 -11.35 -3.71 3.13
C GLY A 99 -12.57 -4.45 3.64
N ALA A 100 -12.96 -4.26 4.90
CA ALA A 100 -14.11 -4.93 5.50
C ALA A 100 -15.43 -4.46 4.85
N VAL A 101 -15.54 -3.16 4.58
CA VAL A 101 -16.71 -2.52 3.94
C VAL A 101 -16.82 -2.91 2.46
N LYS A 102 -15.72 -2.82 1.71
CA LYS A 102 -15.67 -3.02 0.25
C LYS A 102 -15.05 -4.36 -0.15
N TRP A 103 -15.14 -5.38 0.70
CA TRP A 103 -14.44 -6.67 0.53
C TRP A 103 -14.57 -7.34 -0.84
N ARG A 104 -15.70 -7.13 -1.54
CA ARG A 104 -15.93 -7.68 -2.90
C ARG A 104 -15.04 -7.06 -3.96
N LEU A 105 -14.57 -5.84 -3.71
CA LEU A 105 -13.70 -5.04 -4.56
C LEU A 105 -12.22 -5.16 -4.16
N VAL A 106 -11.91 -5.90 -3.10
CA VAL A 106 -10.55 -6.02 -2.57
C VAL A 106 -10.02 -7.41 -2.85
N ARG A 107 -8.86 -7.46 -3.49
CA ARG A 107 -8.13 -8.70 -3.77
C ARG A 107 -7.36 -9.19 -2.55
N ALA A 108 -6.67 -8.27 -1.88
CA ALA A 108 -5.97 -8.52 -0.62
C ALA A 108 -5.63 -7.18 0.05
N VAL A 109 -5.34 -7.22 1.34
CA VAL A 109 -4.84 -6.09 2.12
C VAL A 109 -3.39 -6.35 2.52
N LEU A 110 -2.48 -5.42 2.20
CA LEU A 110 -1.06 -5.49 2.52
C LEU A 110 -0.71 -4.36 3.49
N LEU A 111 -0.34 -4.74 4.71
CA LEU A 111 -0.01 -3.82 5.81
C LEU A 111 1.50 -3.78 5.98
N ILE A 112 2.12 -2.65 5.66
CA ILE A 112 3.57 -2.46 5.68
C ILE A 112 3.95 -1.78 6.98
N GLU A 113 4.72 -2.47 7.83
CA GLU A 113 5.14 -1.95 9.14
C GLU A 113 3.94 -1.28 9.85
N PRO A 114 2.82 -2.01 10.05
CA PRO A 114 1.68 -1.41 10.72
C PRO A 114 2.13 -0.95 12.10
N ASP A 115 1.66 0.23 12.50
CA ASP A 115 1.93 0.74 13.84
C ASP A 115 1.54 -0.36 14.82
N GLN A 116 2.44 -0.64 15.76
CA GLN A 116 2.03 -1.44 16.90
C GLN A 116 0.92 -0.65 17.57
N GLU A 117 -0.13 -1.32 18.05
CA GLU A 117 -1.07 -0.71 18.99
C GLU A 117 -0.22 -0.35 20.21
N ASP A 118 0.45 0.82 20.18
CA ASP A 118 1.19 1.33 21.31
C ASP A 118 0.17 1.42 22.42
N SER A 119 0.49 0.81 23.57
CA SER A 119 -0.35 0.85 24.77
C SER A 119 -0.37 2.26 25.39
N GLU A 120 -0.24 3.31 24.58
CA GLU A 120 -0.53 4.66 24.99
C GLU A 120 -2.04 4.72 25.26
N LEU A 121 -2.38 5.05 26.51
CA LEU A 121 -3.73 4.97 27.10
C LEU A 121 -4.82 5.77 26.37
N ASP A 122 -4.50 6.47 25.28
CA ASP A 122 -5.39 7.38 24.54
C ASP A 122 -5.57 7.03 23.05
N SER A 123 -5.14 5.84 22.58
CA SER A 123 -5.53 5.40 21.24
C SER A 123 -7.06 5.23 21.17
N PRO A 124 -7.78 5.91 20.25
CA PRO A 124 -9.23 5.75 20.10
C PRO A 124 -9.61 4.38 19.52
N VAL A 125 -8.61 3.57 19.14
CA VAL A 125 -8.77 2.24 18.58
C VAL A 125 -8.85 1.23 19.74
N PRO A 126 -9.93 0.45 19.85
CA PRO A 126 -10.01 -0.61 20.85
C PRO A 126 -8.88 -1.62 20.66
N GLU A 127 -8.27 -2.05 21.76
CA GLU A 127 -7.27 -3.14 21.77
C GLU A 127 -7.79 -4.37 21.00
N GLY A 128 -6.98 -4.88 20.08
CA GLY A 128 -7.33 -6.04 19.25
C GLY A 128 -8.34 -5.75 18.12
N ALA A 129 -8.66 -4.48 17.84
CA ALA A 129 -9.47 -4.10 16.68
C ALA A 129 -8.81 -4.56 15.37
N THR A 130 -7.48 -4.45 15.27
CA THR A 130 -6.70 -4.92 14.12
C THR A 130 -6.93 -6.42 13.89
N ASP A 131 -6.72 -7.24 14.92
CA ASP A 131 -6.89 -8.70 14.85
C ASP A 131 -8.33 -9.11 14.54
N ARG A 132 -9.31 -8.35 15.03
CA ARG A 132 -10.71 -8.55 14.70
C ARG A 132 -10.96 -8.31 13.21
N LEU A 133 -10.51 -7.19 12.65
CA LEU A 133 -10.70 -6.85 11.24
C LEU A 133 -9.95 -7.82 10.32
N VAL A 134 -8.74 -8.26 10.69
CA VAL A 134 -7.98 -9.28 9.94
C VAL A 134 -8.75 -10.60 9.88
N ARG A 135 -9.29 -11.07 11.00
CA ARG A 135 -10.13 -12.29 11.03
C ARG A 135 -11.41 -12.11 10.22
N GLU A 136 -12.01 -10.93 10.29
CA GLU A 136 -13.21 -10.57 9.55
C GLU A 136 -13.01 -10.61 8.03
N LEU A 137 -11.88 -10.08 7.55
CA LEU A 137 -11.45 -10.12 6.16
C LEU A 137 -11.16 -11.55 5.70
N ALA A 138 -10.44 -12.33 6.52
CA ALA A 138 -10.15 -13.73 6.23
C ALA A 138 -11.44 -14.56 6.09
N ALA A 139 -12.42 -14.36 6.96
CA ALA A 139 -13.73 -15.01 6.88
C ALA A 139 -14.52 -14.64 5.60
N ARG A 140 -14.23 -13.48 5.00
CA ARG A 140 -14.78 -13.03 3.71
C ARG A 140 -13.94 -13.45 2.50
N GLY A 141 -12.85 -14.19 2.72
CA GLY A 141 -11.95 -14.63 1.65
C GLY A 141 -11.03 -13.52 1.12
N VAL A 142 -10.80 -12.45 1.90
CA VAL A 142 -9.84 -11.40 1.57
C VAL A 142 -8.54 -11.64 2.36
N PRO A 143 -7.47 -12.13 1.72
CA PRO A 143 -6.20 -12.33 2.39
C PRO A 143 -5.65 -11.01 2.92
N THR A 144 -5.16 -11.02 4.16
CA THR A 144 -4.42 -9.90 4.73
C THR A 144 -3.00 -10.33 5.02
N ARG A 145 -2.01 -9.54 4.60
CA ARG A 145 -0.58 -9.81 4.79
C ARG A 145 0.07 -8.66 5.54
N ILE A 146 0.72 -8.99 6.65
CA ILE A 146 1.53 -8.05 7.41
C ILE A 146 2.98 -8.23 6.97
N ILE A 147 3.59 -7.16 6.49
CA ILE A 147 4.95 -7.10 5.97
C ILE A 147 5.76 -6.24 6.94
N ARG A 148 6.65 -6.87 7.70
CA ARG A 148 7.58 -6.18 8.61
C ARG A 148 9.00 -6.46 8.15
N ARG A 149 9.90 -5.49 8.30
CA ARG A 149 11.31 -5.72 8.01
C ARG A 149 11.90 -6.67 9.04
N ASP A 150 12.83 -7.49 8.57
CA ASP A 150 13.62 -8.33 9.45
C ASP A 150 14.55 -7.44 10.30
N PRO A 151 14.40 -7.43 11.64
CA PRO A 151 15.24 -6.63 12.54
C PRO A 151 16.74 -6.91 12.37
N VAL A 152 17.13 -8.12 11.96
CA VAL A 152 18.54 -8.51 11.74
C VAL A 152 19.15 -7.78 10.54
N HIS A 153 18.33 -7.44 9.54
CA HIS A 153 18.76 -6.74 8.32
C HIS A 153 18.54 -5.21 8.40
N SER A 154 17.83 -4.73 9.42
CA SER A 154 17.55 -3.30 9.65
C SER A 154 18.76 -2.48 10.08
N GLY A 155 19.84 -3.13 10.55
CA GLY A 155 21.07 -2.48 11.02
C GLY A 155 20.80 -1.55 12.20
N ASP A 156 20.61 -2.12 13.39
CA ASP A 156 20.62 -1.50 14.74
C ASP A 156 19.81 -0.22 15.01
N ALA A 157 19.13 0.34 14.02
CA ALA A 157 18.22 1.45 14.22
C ALA A 157 16.84 0.89 14.56
N VAL A 158 16.47 1.03 15.82
CA VAL A 158 15.10 1.36 16.26
C VAL A 158 14.71 2.66 15.55
N GLY A 159 14.51 2.58 14.24
CA GLY A 159 14.38 3.71 13.33
C GLY A 159 13.02 3.70 12.68
N ALA A 160 12.53 4.88 12.34
CA ALA A 160 11.25 5.09 11.68
C ALA A 160 11.03 4.10 10.52
N PRO A 161 9.79 3.66 10.28
CA PRO A 161 9.46 2.76 9.17
C PRO A 161 9.97 3.32 7.85
N LEU A 162 10.41 2.45 6.94
CA LEU A 162 10.83 2.90 5.62
C LEU A 162 9.63 3.49 4.86
N PRO A 163 9.83 4.57 4.10
CA PRO A 163 8.75 5.12 3.29
C PRO A 163 8.26 4.08 2.26
N LEU A 164 6.99 4.14 1.90
CA LEU A 164 6.38 3.24 0.89
C LEU A 164 7.07 3.32 -0.48
N GLY A 165 7.78 4.41 -0.77
CA GLY A 165 8.62 4.56 -1.96
C GLY A 165 10.01 3.90 -1.85
N HIS A 166 10.39 3.32 -0.72
CA HIS A 166 11.70 2.70 -0.57
C HIS A 166 11.78 1.40 -1.40
N PRO A 167 12.86 1.14 -2.17
CA PRO A 167 12.94 -0.03 -3.05
C PRO A 167 12.69 -1.37 -2.36
N GLU A 168 13.15 -1.52 -1.12
CA GLU A 168 12.93 -2.75 -0.33
C GLU A 168 11.46 -2.97 0.06
N VAL A 169 10.70 -1.90 0.30
CA VAL A 169 9.26 -1.99 0.59
C VAL A 169 8.51 -2.39 -0.69
N VAL A 170 8.85 -1.75 -1.82
CA VAL A 170 8.25 -2.06 -3.12
C VAL A 170 8.53 -3.51 -3.54
N ASP A 171 9.74 -4.02 -3.30
CA ASP A 171 10.10 -5.41 -3.61
C ASP A 171 9.28 -6.43 -2.81
N GLN A 172 9.06 -6.14 -1.52
CA GLN A 172 8.20 -6.97 -0.66
C GLN A 172 6.75 -6.94 -1.12
N ILE A 173 6.20 -5.76 -1.47
CA ILE A 173 4.85 -5.64 -2.02
C ILE A 173 4.70 -6.48 -3.29
N ILE A 174 5.60 -6.32 -4.27
CA ILE A 174 5.56 -7.06 -5.54
C ILE A 174 5.66 -8.56 -5.30
N THR A 175 6.53 -8.99 -4.39
CA THR A 175 6.71 -10.41 -4.05
C THR A 175 5.44 -10.99 -3.42
N THR A 176 4.86 -10.31 -2.43
CA THR A 176 3.63 -10.75 -1.78
C THR A 176 2.44 -10.79 -2.74
N MET A 177 2.31 -9.82 -3.65
CA MET A 177 1.28 -9.85 -4.69
C MET A 177 1.43 -11.08 -5.60
N ALA A 178 2.64 -11.39 -6.04
CA ALA A 178 2.93 -12.54 -6.89
C ALA A 178 2.64 -13.89 -6.20
N GLU A 179 2.96 -14.01 -4.91
CA GLU A 179 2.64 -15.18 -4.10
C GLU A 179 1.13 -15.38 -3.95
N LEU A 180 0.39 -14.30 -3.71
CA LEU A 180 -1.07 -14.34 -3.60
C LEU A 180 -1.74 -14.75 -4.92
N GLU A 181 -1.26 -14.24 -6.07
CA GLU A 181 -1.78 -14.66 -7.39
C GLU A 181 -1.48 -16.14 -7.68
N SER A 182 -0.30 -16.61 -7.29
CA SER A 182 0.10 -18.00 -7.46
C SER A 182 -0.78 -18.93 -6.63
N ALA A 183 -1.00 -18.60 -5.36
CA ALA A 183 -1.89 -19.36 -4.47
C ALA A 183 -3.35 -19.35 -4.95
N ALA A 184 -3.84 -18.23 -5.49
CA ALA A 184 -5.18 -18.15 -6.07
C ALA A 184 -5.34 -19.04 -7.33
N SER A 185 -4.28 -19.12 -8.14
CA SER A 185 -4.24 -19.97 -9.34
C SER A 185 -4.26 -21.46 -9.00
N GLU A 186 -3.53 -21.88 -7.97
CA GLU A 186 -3.48 -23.27 -7.50
C GLU A 186 -4.83 -23.77 -6.97
N LEU A 187 -5.64 -22.87 -6.40
CA LEU A 187 -6.98 -23.17 -5.90
C LEU A 187 -8.06 -23.20 -7.01
N GLY A 188 -7.66 -23.17 -8.29
CA GLY A 188 -8.56 -23.23 -9.44
C GLY A 188 -9.15 -21.88 -9.86
N GLY A 189 -8.60 -20.77 -9.38
CA GLY A 189 -9.01 -19.42 -9.80
C GLY A 189 -8.08 -18.87 -10.88
N PRO A 190 -8.60 -18.64 -12.08
CA PRO A 190 -9.03 -17.27 -12.30
C PRO A 190 -10.50 -17.28 -12.65
N GLY A 191 -11.32 -16.62 -11.83
CA GLY A 191 -12.53 -16.03 -12.39
C GLY A 191 -12.15 -15.10 -13.56
N THR A 192 -13.13 -14.48 -14.21
CA THR A 192 -13.00 -13.46 -15.27
C THR A 192 -12.15 -12.21 -14.93
N ARG A 193 -11.38 -12.23 -13.83
CA ARG A 193 -10.53 -11.16 -13.33
C ARG A 193 -9.18 -11.18 -14.05
N PRO A 194 -8.69 -10.04 -14.55
CA PRO A 194 -7.33 -9.94 -15.06
C PRO A 194 -6.31 -10.31 -13.97
N SER A 195 -5.30 -11.07 -14.38
CA SER A 195 -4.16 -11.48 -13.56
C SER A 195 -2.87 -11.29 -14.35
N LEU A 196 -1.77 -11.07 -13.63
CA LEU A 196 -0.45 -10.95 -14.22
C LEU A 196 0.22 -12.31 -14.30
N THR A 197 1.02 -12.52 -15.34
CA THR A 197 1.75 -13.78 -15.51
C THR A 197 2.98 -13.84 -14.58
N PRO A 198 3.51 -15.03 -14.27
CA PRO A 198 4.79 -15.16 -13.55
C PRO A 198 5.96 -14.39 -14.20
N GLN A 199 5.93 -14.24 -15.53
CA GLN A 199 6.93 -13.47 -16.27
C GLN A 199 6.79 -11.97 -16.02
N ASP A 200 5.57 -11.45 -15.90
CA ASP A 200 5.33 -10.05 -15.58
C ASP A 200 5.88 -9.70 -14.20
N TRP A 201 5.63 -10.54 -13.19
CA TRP A 201 6.19 -10.40 -11.84
C TRP A 201 7.72 -10.40 -11.85
N THR A 202 8.31 -11.29 -12.64
CA THR A 202 9.77 -11.37 -12.77
C THR A 202 10.36 -10.11 -13.41
N ARG A 203 9.71 -9.57 -14.45
CA ARG A 203 10.14 -8.33 -15.12
C ARG A 203 10.11 -7.13 -14.17
N MET A 204 9.04 -6.98 -13.39
CA MET A 204 8.90 -5.89 -12.43
C MET A 204 10.01 -5.90 -11.37
N ARG A 205 10.31 -7.07 -10.80
CA ARG A 205 11.42 -7.23 -9.84
C ARG A 205 12.79 -6.98 -10.46
N THR A 206 12.99 -7.43 -11.70
CA THR A 206 14.25 -7.19 -12.42
C THR A 206 14.49 -5.69 -12.62
N GLY A 207 13.45 -4.92 -12.97
CA GLY A 207 13.54 -3.46 -13.09
C GLY A 207 13.87 -2.76 -11.77
N LEU A 208 13.43 -3.31 -10.63
CA LEU A 208 13.71 -2.76 -9.30
C LEU A 208 15.11 -3.11 -8.77
N ALA A 209 15.72 -4.18 -9.28
CA ALA A 209 17.01 -4.69 -8.79
C ALA A 209 18.17 -3.70 -8.91
N ASP A 210 18.13 -2.78 -9.88
CA ASP A 210 19.13 -1.70 -9.99
C ASP A 210 19.01 -0.67 -8.86
N GLU A 211 17.79 -0.27 -8.50
CA GLU A 211 17.56 0.67 -7.39
C GLU A 211 17.88 0.04 -6.02
N LEU A 212 17.55 -1.24 -5.82
CA LEU A 212 17.96 -1.98 -4.63
C LEU A 212 19.48 -2.04 -4.48
N ARG A 213 20.21 -2.26 -5.58
CA ARG A 213 21.68 -2.25 -5.57
C ARG A 213 22.23 -0.87 -5.22
N ARG A 214 21.62 0.22 -5.72
CA ARG A 214 22.02 1.60 -5.39
C ARG A 214 21.84 1.90 -3.91
N VAL A 215 20.70 1.56 -3.33
CA VAL A 215 20.42 1.78 -1.90
C VAL A 215 21.38 0.99 -1.02
N ARG A 216 21.59 -0.29 -1.32
CA ARG A 216 22.52 -1.15 -0.55
C ARG A 216 23.97 -0.66 -0.58
N ARG A 217 24.41 -0.05 -1.69
CA ARG A 217 25.74 0.55 -1.80
C ARG A 217 25.92 1.82 -0.97
N ARG A 218 24.85 2.60 -0.75
CA ARG A 218 24.89 3.84 0.05
C ARG A 218 24.89 3.60 1.56
N ARG A 219 24.52 2.39 2.01
CA ARG A 219 24.53 1.99 3.43
C ARG A 219 25.85 1.33 3.89
N ARG A 220 26.82 1.17 2.99
CA ARG A 220 28.18 0.66 3.29
C ARG A 220 29.15 1.82 3.32
#